data_AF-A0A834XU21-F1
#
_entry.id   AF-A0A834XU21-F1
#
_cell.length_a   1.000
_cell.length_b   1.000
_cell.length_c   1.000
_cell.angle_alpha   90.00
_cell.angle_beta   90.00
_cell.angle_gamma   90.00
#
_symmetry.space_group_name_H-M   'P 1'
#
loop_
_entity.id
_entity.type
_entity.pdbx_description
1 polymer ?
#
loop_
_entity_poly.entity_id
_entity_poly.type
_entity_poly.pdbx_seq_one_letter_code
_entity_poly.pdbx_strand_id
1 'polypeptide(L)'
;MFLFKIFVFFFIANTCWCLQRTLKSQLNPGCGEKICDNITTFYLRADGVNDTLHYLWDFYKRPSLFLAVTTTSSNLTINWNSYLSDKNDSIKFTEAPIYTFGFVINKIIEFNDTNDTGMIDKVTDSSILILKPEYFHWTLINVVQHNTLVELHMSGEHYHDPINNINKNGSIQIILNGFYNMNHSDVIPHMYHSENSTQIDVIINNFETSFKNSRFGFELLTVSQSNKNLSMIIDTKKSIDDEYSPGVMTVISMKLPEDRNKTNDKGYIQWRPVSYLSRDRLISSSTETIYYDIKNSLKLNNMSILYAYYGDDDQRNDILIQKINVTIGVHNDGFYRNSNYSTWTFIAGYGSPPVEQFSNFVIMIIIIGMGLPIIILFIGALYMAIRKFARPLPDNNFTNFQ
;
A
#
# COMPACT_ATOMS: atom_id res chain seq x y z
N MET A 1 -7.84 -1.97 -44.52
CA MET A 1 -6.39 -2.12 -44.30
C MET A 1 -5.81 -1.05 -43.35
N PHE A 2 -6.25 0.22 -43.42
CA PHE A 2 -5.76 1.29 -42.52
C PHE A 2 -6.22 1.12 -41.06
N LEU A 3 -7.49 0.78 -40.83
CA LEU A 3 -8.05 0.48 -39.50
C LEU A 3 -7.39 -0.72 -38.80
N PHE A 4 -7.05 -1.77 -39.57
CA PHE A 4 -6.33 -2.94 -39.04
C PHE A 4 -4.89 -2.60 -38.61
N LYS A 5 -4.22 -1.72 -39.37
CA LYS A 5 -2.88 -1.22 -39.01
C LYS A 5 -2.91 -0.31 -37.77
N ILE A 6 -3.97 0.48 -37.58
CA ILE A 6 -4.17 1.27 -36.34
C ILE A 6 -4.41 0.35 -35.14
N PHE A 7 -5.22 -0.70 -35.31
CA PHE A 7 -5.46 -1.70 -34.27
C PHE A 7 -4.18 -2.45 -33.86
N VAL A 8 -3.36 -2.87 -34.83
CA VAL A 8 -2.08 -3.54 -34.57
C VAL A 8 -1.08 -2.58 -33.93
N PHE A 9 -1.07 -1.30 -34.31
CA PHE A 9 -0.20 -0.29 -33.69
C PHE A 9 -0.56 -0.01 -32.22
N PHE A 10 -1.86 0.03 -31.88
CA PHE A 10 -2.32 0.11 -30.49
C PHE A 10 -1.99 -1.15 -29.67
N PHE A 11 -2.02 -2.33 -30.29
CA PHE A 11 -1.67 -3.59 -29.62
C PHE A 11 -0.16 -3.70 -29.32
N ILE A 12 0.69 -3.21 -30.22
CA ILE A 12 2.16 -3.22 -30.04
C ILE A 12 2.62 -2.11 -29.09
N ALA A 13 1.93 -0.97 -29.03
CA ALA A 13 2.28 0.13 -28.13
C ALA A 13 2.01 -0.15 -26.63
N ASN A 14 1.22 -1.18 -26.30
CA ASN A 14 0.86 -1.54 -24.93
C ASN A 14 1.72 -2.65 -24.31
N THR A 15 2.74 -3.17 -25.01
CA THR A 15 3.72 -4.05 -24.36
C THR A 15 4.72 -3.21 -23.59
N CYS A 16 4.28 -2.65 -22.45
CA CYS A 16 5.19 -2.14 -21.45
C CYS A 16 6.10 -3.31 -21.04
N TRP A 17 7.41 -3.15 -21.15
CA TRP A 17 8.36 -4.13 -20.64
C TRP A 17 8.19 -4.16 -19.11
N CYS A 18 7.41 -5.12 -18.61
CA CYS A 18 7.29 -5.33 -17.17
C CYS A 18 8.66 -5.73 -16.65
N LEU A 19 9.27 -4.85 -15.86
CA LEU A 19 10.47 -5.16 -15.10
C LEU A 19 10.10 -6.29 -14.12
N GLN A 20 10.90 -7.35 -14.13
CA GLN A 20 10.75 -8.46 -13.19
C GLN A 20 11.94 -8.46 -12.24
N ARG A 21 11.69 -8.77 -10.98
CA ARG A 21 12.73 -9.00 -9.98
C ARG A 21 12.81 -10.47 -9.62
N THR A 22 14.00 -10.91 -9.19
CA THR A 22 14.16 -12.23 -8.59
C THR A 22 14.12 -12.09 -7.07
N LEU A 23 13.20 -12.79 -6.42
CA LEU A 23 13.07 -12.74 -4.96
C LEU A 23 13.95 -13.80 -4.30
N LYS A 24 14.65 -13.41 -3.25
CA LYS A 24 15.38 -14.28 -2.32
C LYS A 24 15.02 -13.86 -0.92
N SER A 25 14.82 -14.81 -0.03
CA SER A 25 14.43 -14.49 1.34
C SER A 25 15.08 -15.39 2.38
N GLN A 26 15.22 -14.86 3.58
CA GLN A 26 15.85 -15.54 4.70
C GLN A 26 15.23 -15.06 6.01
N LEU A 27 14.83 -16.02 6.86
CA LEU A 27 14.44 -15.74 8.24
C LEU A 27 15.70 -15.50 9.08
N ASN A 28 15.71 -14.43 9.87
CA ASN A 28 16.79 -14.07 10.80
C ASN A 28 18.18 -14.13 10.13
N PRO A 29 18.44 -13.31 9.08
CA PRO A 29 19.62 -13.44 8.25
C PRO A 29 20.93 -13.34 9.03
N GLY A 30 21.78 -14.37 8.93
CA GLY A 30 23.07 -14.41 9.60
C GLY A 30 23.00 -14.53 11.12
N CYS A 31 21.83 -14.83 11.70
CA CYS A 31 21.74 -15.13 13.12
C CYS A 31 22.14 -16.58 13.41
N GLY A 32 22.93 -16.79 14.46
CA GLY A 32 23.17 -18.15 14.96
C GLY A 32 21.93 -18.70 15.63
N GLU A 33 21.64 -20.00 15.44
CA GLU A 33 20.41 -20.68 15.90
C GLU A 33 20.05 -20.30 17.35
N LYS A 34 20.98 -20.39 18.29
CA LYS A 34 20.74 -20.14 19.72
C LYS A 34 20.35 -18.71 20.12
N ILE A 35 20.61 -17.71 19.28
CA ILE A 35 20.40 -16.29 19.64
C ILE A 35 19.00 -15.82 19.23
N CYS A 36 18.43 -16.42 18.18
CA CYS A 36 17.23 -15.91 17.51
C CYS A 36 16.02 -16.86 17.58
N ASP A 37 15.99 -17.80 18.53
CA ASP A 37 14.92 -18.80 18.64
C ASP A 37 13.52 -18.19 18.82
N ASN A 38 13.40 -17.02 19.46
CA ASN A 38 12.12 -16.36 19.79
C ASN A 38 11.90 -15.02 19.07
N ILE A 39 12.64 -14.74 18.00
CA ILE A 39 12.51 -13.47 17.28
C ILE A 39 12.20 -13.74 15.81
N THR A 40 11.49 -12.81 15.19
CA THR A 40 11.21 -12.86 13.76
C THR A 40 11.62 -11.54 13.12
N THR A 41 12.72 -11.56 12.39
CA THR A 41 13.11 -10.51 11.45
C THR A 41 13.38 -11.18 10.13
N PHE A 42 12.50 -10.96 9.16
CA PHE A 42 12.52 -11.62 7.88
C PHE A 42 13.13 -10.69 6.82
N TYR A 43 14.11 -11.19 6.10
CA TYR A 43 14.80 -10.46 5.04
C TYR A 43 14.32 -10.93 3.68
N LEU A 44 13.85 -9.97 2.87
CA LEU A 44 13.50 -10.17 1.48
C LEU A 44 14.41 -9.30 0.61
N ARG A 45 15.10 -9.94 -0.33
CA ARG A 45 15.96 -9.32 -1.33
C ARG A 45 15.30 -9.48 -2.70
N ALA A 46 15.04 -8.36 -3.37
CA ALA A 46 14.47 -8.32 -4.71
C ALA A 46 15.53 -7.79 -5.71
N ASP A 47 16.17 -8.72 -6.41
CA ASP A 47 17.24 -8.43 -7.36
C ASP A 47 16.65 -7.94 -8.69
N GLY A 48 16.99 -6.71 -9.08
CA GLY A 48 16.67 -6.14 -10.40
C GLY A 48 17.88 -6.12 -11.33
N VAL A 49 17.72 -5.52 -12.51
CA VAL A 49 18.80 -5.44 -13.51
C VAL A 49 19.92 -4.50 -13.05
N ASN A 50 19.56 -3.36 -12.45
CA ASN A 50 20.49 -2.27 -12.13
C ASN A 50 20.60 -2.01 -10.62
N ASP A 51 19.67 -2.51 -9.82
CA ASP A 51 19.54 -2.22 -8.40
C ASP A 51 19.07 -3.46 -7.61
N THR A 52 19.15 -3.37 -6.31
CA THR A 52 18.60 -4.38 -5.40
C THR A 52 17.78 -3.70 -4.31
N LEU A 53 16.57 -4.22 -4.08
CA LEU A 53 15.71 -3.78 -2.99
C LEU A 53 15.85 -4.76 -1.84
N HIS A 54 16.14 -4.21 -0.67
CA HIS A 54 16.29 -4.95 0.58
C HIS A 54 15.13 -4.56 1.50
N TYR A 55 14.26 -5.52 1.80
CA TYR A 55 13.18 -5.38 2.75
C TYR A 55 13.54 -6.13 4.03
N LEU A 56 13.37 -5.48 5.18
CA LEU A 56 13.34 -6.14 6.48
C LEU A 56 11.94 -6.01 7.06
N TRP A 57 11.28 -7.15 7.24
CA TRP A 57 10.00 -7.28 7.91
C TRP A 57 10.27 -7.75 9.34
N ASP A 58 10.15 -6.85 10.30
CA ASP A 58 10.58 -7.09 11.68
C ASP A 58 9.41 -7.12 12.66
N PHE A 59 9.43 -8.13 13.53
CA PHE A 59 8.40 -8.43 14.53
C PHE A 59 8.96 -8.71 15.92
N TYR A 60 10.27 -8.54 16.15
CA TYR A 60 10.86 -8.80 17.47
C TYR A 60 10.20 -7.98 18.60
N LYS A 61 9.78 -6.73 18.32
CA LYS A 61 9.05 -5.89 19.28
C LYS A 61 7.87 -5.20 18.61
N ARG A 62 8.17 -4.28 17.70
CA ARG A 62 7.16 -3.50 16.99
C ARG A 62 7.17 -3.91 15.52
N PRO A 63 6.03 -4.35 14.97
CA PRO A 63 5.90 -4.61 13.55
C PRO A 63 6.39 -3.42 12.75
N SER A 64 7.44 -3.65 11.97
CA SER A 64 8.10 -2.60 11.22
C SER A 64 8.63 -3.12 9.90
N LEU A 65 8.71 -2.20 8.95
CA LEU A 65 9.22 -2.45 7.63
C LEU A 65 10.31 -1.45 7.31
N PHE A 66 11.48 -1.94 6.95
CA PHE A 66 12.57 -1.14 6.42
C PHE A 66 12.83 -1.54 4.97
N LEU A 67 12.96 -0.53 4.09
CA LEU A 67 13.33 -0.69 2.69
C LEU A 67 14.62 0.09 2.43
N ALA A 68 15.59 -0.58 1.80
CA ALA A 68 16.78 0.06 1.24
C ALA A 68 16.97 -0.32 -0.23
N VAL A 69 17.38 0.66 -1.04
CA VAL A 69 17.74 0.49 -2.46
C VAL A 69 19.24 0.64 -2.58
N THR A 70 19.88 -0.33 -3.23
CA THR A 70 21.34 -0.40 -3.36
C THR A 70 21.75 -0.80 -4.79
N THR A 71 23.05 -0.74 -5.04
CA THR A 71 23.69 -1.40 -6.18
C THR A 71 23.60 -2.93 -6.04
N THR A 72 23.71 -3.66 -7.15
CA THR A 72 23.59 -5.13 -7.16
C THR A 72 24.69 -5.86 -6.38
N SER A 73 25.83 -5.21 -6.13
CA SER A 73 26.95 -5.71 -5.32
C SER A 73 26.72 -5.60 -3.81
N SER A 74 25.79 -4.74 -3.37
CA SER A 74 25.63 -4.45 -1.95
C SER A 74 24.95 -5.58 -1.19
N ASN A 75 25.44 -5.86 0.02
CA ASN A 75 24.89 -6.85 0.92
C ASN A 75 24.54 -6.23 2.28
N LEU A 76 23.44 -6.72 2.84
CA LEU A 76 22.97 -6.38 4.18
C LEU A 76 23.67 -7.24 5.23
N THR A 77 24.07 -6.63 6.35
CA THR A 77 24.56 -7.31 7.54
C THR A 77 23.85 -6.80 8.79
N ILE A 78 23.48 -7.70 9.68
CA ILE A 78 22.84 -7.39 10.96
C ILE A 78 23.76 -7.85 12.09
N ASN A 79 24.17 -6.93 12.96
CA ASN A 79 24.82 -7.25 14.22
C ASN A 79 23.75 -7.59 15.27
N TRP A 80 23.39 -8.87 15.36
CA TRP A 80 22.34 -9.37 16.24
C TRP A 80 22.55 -9.02 17.72
N ASN A 81 23.78 -9.05 18.22
CA ASN A 81 24.06 -8.72 19.62
C ASN A 81 23.72 -7.25 19.92
N SER A 82 24.09 -6.34 19.01
CA SER A 82 23.75 -4.92 19.14
C SER A 82 22.26 -4.67 18.93
N TYR A 83 21.65 -5.32 17.94
CA TYR A 83 20.24 -5.16 17.60
C TYR A 83 19.33 -5.61 18.75
N LEU A 84 19.59 -6.78 19.33
CA LEU A 84 18.82 -7.31 20.47
C LEU A 84 18.99 -6.50 21.75
N SER A 85 20.07 -5.72 21.84
CA SER A 85 20.35 -4.78 22.93
C SER A 85 19.82 -3.37 22.66
N ASP A 86 18.93 -3.21 21.67
CA ASP A 86 18.34 -1.93 21.26
C ASP A 86 19.37 -0.85 20.89
N LYS A 87 20.49 -1.23 20.29
CA LYS A 87 21.52 -0.29 19.84
C LYS A 87 21.30 0.14 18.38
N ASN A 88 21.58 1.40 18.11
CA ASN A 88 21.67 1.92 16.75
C ASN A 88 22.92 1.36 16.02
N ASP A 89 23.03 1.66 14.72
CA ASP A 89 24.09 1.19 13.83
C ASP A 89 24.29 -0.34 13.83
N SER A 90 23.23 -1.07 14.16
CA SER A 90 23.20 -2.54 14.17
C SER A 90 22.95 -3.11 12.77
N ILE A 91 22.47 -2.30 11.84
CA ILE A 91 22.21 -2.67 10.45
C ILE A 91 23.18 -1.93 9.56
N LYS A 92 23.94 -2.66 8.74
CA LYS A 92 24.95 -2.09 7.84
C LYS A 92 24.85 -2.69 6.46
N PHE A 93 25.12 -1.86 5.47
CA PHE A 93 25.33 -2.26 4.09
C PHE A 93 26.81 -2.17 3.76
N THR A 94 27.28 -3.04 2.86
CA THR A 94 28.66 -2.97 2.34
C THR A 94 28.92 -1.69 1.57
N GLU A 95 27.89 -1.16 0.91
CA GLU A 95 27.89 0.14 0.23
C GLU A 95 26.71 0.97 0.74
N ALA A 96 26.88 2.30 0.84
CA ALA A 96 25.81 3.19 1.29
C ALA A 96 24.58 3.06 0.37
N PRO A 97 23.37 2.84 0.94
CA PRO A 97 22.15 2.76 0.13
C PRO A 97 21.90 4.05 -0.66
N ILE A 98 21.36 3.88 -1.87
CA ILE A 98 20.91 4.96 -2.75
C ILE A 98 19.68 5.63 -2.14
N TYR A 99 18.77 4.80 -1.61
CA TYR A 99 17.53 5.23 -0.98
C TYR A 99 17.18 4.36 0.22
N THR A 100 16.61 4.96 1.26
CA THR A 100 16.06 4.26 2.41
C THR A 100 14.77 4.91 2.89
N PHE A 101 13.78 4.08 3.23
CA PHE A 101 12.62 4.49 4.00
C PHE A 101 12.03 3.30 4.75
N GLY A 102 11.14 3.57 5.68
CA GLY A 102 10.39 2.52 6.34
C GLY A 102 9.28 3.06 7.21
N PHE A 103 8.48 2.16 7.78
CA PHE A 103 7.47 2.53 8.75
C PHE A 103 7.43 1.55 9.92
N VAL A 104 6.91 2.02 11.04
CA VAL A 104 6.59 1.21 12.22
C VAL A 104 5.11 1.36 12.48
N ILE A 105 4.42 0.24 12.74
CA ILE A 105 3.11 0.31 13.40
C ILE A 105 3.39 0.75 14.83
N ASN A 106 3.21 2.04 15.11
CA ASN A 106 3.67 2.65 16.35
C ASN A 106 2.64 2.50 17.47
N LYS A 107 1.35 2.53 17.12
CA LYS A 107 0.24 2.33 18.05
C LYS A 107 -0.88 1.58 17.36
N ILE A 108 -1.55 0.75 18.12
CA ILE A 108 -2.91 0.31 17.83
C ILE A 108 -3.81 1.13 18.74
N ILE A 109 -4.83 1.75 18.18
CA ILE A 109 -5.71 2.69 18.87
C ILE A 109 -7.08 2.06 18.97
N GLU A 110 -7.62 1.96 20.16
CA GLU A 110 -9.03 1.63 20.40
C GLU A 110 -9.73 2.85 20.96
N PHE A 111 -10.88 3.23 20.43
CA PHE A 111 -11.63 4.37 20.94
C PHE A 111 -13.13 4.08 21.05
N ASN A 112 -13.76 4.69 22.04
CA ASN A 112 -15.20 4.56 22.30
C ASN A 112 -15.98 5.62 21.50
N ASP A 113 -16.55 5.22 20.37
CA ASP A 113 -17.32 6.11 19.50
C ASP A 113 -18.80 6.14 19.90
N THR A 114 -19.11 6.79 21.03
CA THR A 114 -20.47 6.85 21.58
C THR A 114 -21.46 7.56 20.65
N ASN A 115 -20.97 8.49 19.83
CA ASN A 115 -21.78 9.28 18.89
C ASN A 115 -21.84 8.65 17.49
N ASP A 116 -21.22 7.49 17.31
CA ASP A 116 -21.19 6.73 16.06
C ASP A 116 -20.76 7.57 14.85
N THR A 117 -19.65 8.29 14.98
CA THR A 117 -19.15 9.19 13.93
C THR A 117 -18.07 8.56 13.05
N GLY A 118 -17.46 7.45 13.48
CA GLY A 118 -16.27 6.85 12.88
C GLY A 118 -14.96 7.60 13.17
N MET A 119 -15.05 8.75 13.85
CA MET A 119 -13.99 9.77 13.87
C MET A 119 -13.36 9.91 15.26
N ILE A 120 -12.07 9.57 15.39
CA ILE A 120 -11.34 9.64 16.67
C ILE A 120 -11.19 11.07 17.21
N ASP A 121 -11.12 12.07 16.34
CA ASP A 121 -10.99 13.49 16.70
C ASP A 121 -12.27 14.09 17.30
N LYS A 122 -13.39 13.38 17.19
CA LYS A 122 -14.66 13.74 17.84
C LYS A 122 -14.84 13.07 19.21
N VAL A 123 -13.87 12.28 19.64
CA VAL A 123 -13.90 11.51 20.88
C VAL A 123 -12.94 12.15 21.90
N THR A 124 -13.31 12.08 23.18
CA THR A 124 -12.46 12.61 24.26
C THR A 124 -11.25 11.72 24.52
N ASP A 125 -10.13 12.30 24.96
CA ASP A 125 -8.91 11.54 25.25
C ASP A 125 -9.11 10.41 26.27
N SER A 126 -10.01 10.60 27.24
CA SER A 126 -10.37 9.57 28.24
C SER A 126 -11.07 8.34 27.65
N SER A 127 -11.57 8.47 26.42
CA SER A 127 -12.28 7.43 25.68
C SER A 127 -11.37 6.77 24.63
N ILE A 128 -10.06 7.03 24.68
CA ILE A 128 -9.05 6.47 23.79
C ILE A 128 -8.10 5.60 24.60
N LEU A 129 -7.94 4.35 24.15
CA LEU A 129 -6.96 3.40 24.66
C LEU A 129 -5.88 3.16 23.62
N ILE A 130 -4.63 3.41 24.01
CA ILE A 130 -3.46 3.15 23.16
C ILE A 130 -2.88 1.80 23.53
N LEU A 131 -2.93 0.86 22.60
CA LEU A 131 -2.32 -0.45 22.69
C LEU A 131 -0.93 -0.40 22.04
N LYS A 132 0.07 -0.82 22.81
CA LYS A 132 1.47 -0.78 22.39
C LYS A 132 1.86 -2.09 21.70
N PRO A 133 2.29 -2.09 20.43
CA PRO A 133 2.59 -3.32 19.70
C PRO A 133 3.64 -4.23 20.36
N GLU A 134 4.57 -3.67 21.13
CA GLU A 134 5.59 -4.42 21.89
C GLU A 134 5.04 -5.26 23.06
N TYR A 135 3.78 -5.05 23.43
CA TYR A 135 3.09 -5.83 24.48
C TYR A 135 2.30 -7.01 23.92
N PHE A 136 2.32 -7.22 22.61
CA PHE A 136 1.82 -8.44 21.98
C PHE A 136 2.91 -9.50 21.94
N HIS A 137 2.52 -10.76 22.07
CA HIS A 137 3.38 -11.87 21.74
C HIS A 137 3.28 -12.16 20.24
N TRP A 138 4.28 -11.73 19.47
CA TRP A 138 4.35 -11.94 18.03
C TRP A 138 4.92 -13.31 17.68
N THR A 139 4.13 -14.12 16.99
CA THR A 139 4.49 -15.48 16.57
C THR A 139 4.40 -15.65 15.06
N LEU A 140 5.36 -16.37 14.50
CA LEU A 140 5.37 -16.79 13.11
C LEU A 140 4.33 -17.89 12.88
N ILE A 141 3.33 -17.64 12.05
CA ILE A 141 2.31 -18.63 11.70
C ILE A 141 2.76 -19.44 10.48
N ASN A 142 3.14 -18.75 9.41
CA ASN A 142 3.45 -19.36 8.12
C ASN A 142 4.42 -18.50 7.31
N VAL A 143 5.18 -19.16 6.44
CA VAL A 143 6.13 -18.56 5.51
C VAL A 143 6.03 -19.27 4.17
N VAL A 144 5.83 -18.51 3.10
CA VAL A 144 5.90 -18.99 1.72
C VAL A 144 7.10 -18.32 1.05
N GLN A 145 8.01 -19.12 0.49
CA GLN A 145 9.24 -18.62 -0.13
C GLN A 145 9.40 -19.21 -1.53
N HIS A 146 9.06 -18.41 -2.53
CA HIS A 146 9.32 -18.69 -3.93
C HIS A 146 10.03 -17.50 -4.58
N ASN A 147 10.65 -17.75 -5.73
CA ASN A 147 11.33 -16.69 -6.48
C ASN A 147 10.35 -15.66 -7.08
N THR A 148 9.06 -16.01 -7.14
CA THR A 148 7.98 -15.19 -7.70
C THR A 148 7.07 -14.57 -6.64
N LEU A 149 6.96 -15.17 -5.46
CA LEU A 149 6.11 -14.69 -4.38
C LEU A 149 6.73 -15.08 -3.05
N VAL A 150 6.76 -14.12 -2.13
CA VAL A 150 7.17 -14.37 -0.75
C VAL A 150 6.09 -13.85 0.17
N GLU A 151 5.58 -14.70 1.05
CA GLU A 151 4.53 -14.37 2.01
C GLU A 151 5.01 -14.66 3.43
N LEU A 152 4.75 -13.74 4.36
CA LEU A 152 5.04 -13.88 5.78
C LEU A 152 3.77 -13.63 6.59
N HIS A 153 3.37 -14.61 7.40
CA HIS A 153 2.18 -14.52 8.25
C HIS A 153 2.58 -14.46 9.72
N MET A 154 2.25 -13.36 10.37
CA MET A 154 2.50 -13.13 11.80
C MET A 154 1.20 -12.97 12.57
N SER A 155 1.15 -13.48 13.80
CA SER A 155 0.05 -13.25 14.76
C SER A 155 0.60 -12.56 15.99
N GLY A 156 -0.01 -11.46 16.40
CA GLY A 156 0.17 -10.85 17.72
C GLY A 156 -0.97 -11.28 18.63
N GLU A 157 -0.65 -12.06 19.66
CA GLU A 157 -1.63 -12.62 20.60
C GLU A 157 -1.27 -12.28 22.05
N HIS A 158 -2.16 -12.62 22.99
CA HIS A 158 -1.93 -12.48 24.43
C HIS A 158 -1.44 -11.08 24.84
N TYR A 159 -2.19 -10.04 24.49
CA TYR A 159 -1.80 -8.67 24.83
C TYR A 159 -1.76 -8.47 26.35
N HIS A 160 -0.59 -8.05 26.86
CA HIS A 160 -0.39 -7.78 28.27
C HIS A 160 0.35 -6.44 28.47
N ASP A 161 -0.36 -5.41 28.92
CA ASP A 161 0.22 -4.15 29.35
C ASP A 161 0.54 -4.19 30.86
N PRO A 162 1.81 -4.32 31.27
CA PRO A 162 2.17 -4.43 32.68
C PRO A 162 2.00 -3.11 33.45
N ILE A 163 1.97 -1.96 32.76
CA ILE A 163 1.89 -0.64 33.40
C ILE A 163 0.44 -0.35 33.79
N ASN A 164 -0.48 -0.60 32.86
CA ASN A 164 -1.91 -0.35 33.07
C ASN A 164 -2.68 -1.61 33.53
N ASN A 165 -1.99 -2.75 33.66
CA ASN A 165 -2.56 -4.06 33.98
C ASN A 165 -3.73 -4.46 33.05
N ILE A 166 -3.55 -4.22 31.75
CA ILE A 166 -4.56 -4.53 30.72
C ILE A 166 -4.20 -5.86 30.07
N ASN A 167 -5.13 -6.80 30.12
CA ASN A 167 -5.05 -8.08 29.44
C ASN A 167 -6.15 -8.15 28.38
N LYS A 168 -5.81 -8.56 27.16
CA LYS A 168 -6.79 -8.75 26.09
C LYS A 168 -6.52 -10.04 25.33
N ASN A 169 -7.60 -10.78 25.09
CA ASN A 169 -7.57 -11.97 24.25
C ASN A 169 -7.91 -11.64 22.78
N GLY A 170 -7.63 -12.61 21.90
CA GLY A 170 -7.76 -12.46 20.46
C GLY A 170 -6.43 -12.18 19.77
N SER A 171 -6.50 -11.84 18.49
CA SER A 171 -5.31 -11.76 17.63
C SER A 171 -5.32 -10.53 16.72
N ILE A 172 -4.14 -9.95 16.52
CA ILE A 172 -3.87 -9.04 15.41
C ILE A 172 -2.89 -9.73 14.48
N GLN A 173 -3.34 -10.09 13.29
CA GLN A 173 -2.53 -10.76 12.29
C GLN A 173 -1.98 -9.74 11.29
N ILE A 174 -0.75 -9.95 10.84
CA ILE A 174 -0.12 -9.13 9.81
C ILE A 174 0.46 -10.08 8.78
N ILE A 175 -0.02 -9.95 7.55
CA ILE A 175 0.43 -10.73 6.40
C ILE A 175 1.22 -9.78 5.50
N LEU A 176 2.45 -10.15 5.14
CA LEU A 176 3.26 -9.38 4.20
C LEU A 176 3.56 -10.18 2.94
N ASN A 177 3.39 -9.55 1.79
CA ASN A 177 3.64 -10.14 0.48
C ASN A 177 4.71 -9.33 -0.26
N GLY A 178 5.68 -10.02 -0.85
CA GLY A 178 6.67 -9.48 -1.77
C GLY A 178 6.42 -9.98 -3.18
N PHE A 179 6.48 -9.08 -4.15
CA PHE A 179 6.09 -9.36 -5.54
C PHE A 179 7.27 -9.27 -6.50
N TYR A 180 7.26 -10.14 -7.51
CA TYR A 180 8.29 -10.19 -8.54
C TYR A 180 7.95 -9.38 -9.80
N ASN A 181 6.68 -9.04 -9.99
CA ASN A 181 6.15 -8.36 -11.16
C ASN A 181 5.04 -7.39 -10.76
N MET A 182 4.54 -6.65 -11.75
CA MET A 182 3.39 -5.78 -11.60
C MET A 182 2.10 -6.55 -11.86
N ASN A 183 1.20 -6.58 -10.89
CA ASN A 183 -0.09 -7.26 -11.00
C ASN A 183 -1.08 -6.76 -9.92
N HIS A 184 -2.32 -7.26 -9.94
CA HIS A 184 -3.24 -7.13 -8.82
C HIS A 184 -2.99 -8.24 -7.80
N SER A 185 -3.15 -7.89 -6.53
CA SER A 185 -3.11 -8.85 -5.42
C SER A 185 -4.27 -9.83 -5.50
N ASP A 186 -4.06 -11.08 -5.08
CA ASP A 186 -5.15 -12.05 -4.95
C ASP A 186 -6.06 -11.74 -3.75
N VAL A 187 -5.57 -10.95 -2.78
CA VAL A 187 -6.31 -10.57 -1.58
C VAL A 187 -7.12 -9.30 -1.83
N ILE A 188 -8.43 -9.35 -1.58
CA ILE A 188 -9.33 -8.19 -1.60
C ILE A 188 -8.81 -7.12 -0.62
N PRO A 189 -8.62 -5.84 -1.03
CA PRO A 189 -9.24 -5.18 -2.19
C PRO A 189 -8.36 -5.16 -3.45
N HIS A 190 -7.72 -6.29 -3.78
CA HIS A 190 -6.98 -6.51 -5.01
C HIS A 190 -6.00 -5.38 -5.32
N MET A 191 -5.25 -4.93 -4.33
CA MET A 191 -4.37 -3.77 -4.49
C MET A 191 -3.39 -3.99 -5.66
N TYR A 192 -3.31 -3.01 -6.56
CA TYR A 192 -2.38 -3.04 -7.68
C TYR A 192 -0.96 -2.77 -7.17
N HIS A 193 -0.05 -3.72 -7.39
CA HIS A 193 1.31 -3.70 -6.88
C HIS A 193 2.34 -3.73 -8.02
N SER A 194 3.59 -3.39 -7.70
CA SER A 194 4.72 -3.52 -8.61
C SER A 194 5.78 -4.44 -8.02
N GLU A 195 6.78 -4.79 -8.83
CA GLU A 195 7.97 -5.52 -8.40
C GLU A 195 8.81 -4.75 -7.36
N ASN A 196 8.54 -3.46 -7.16
CA ASN A 196 9.23 -2.59 -6.21
C ASN A 196 8.45 -2.37 -4.92
N SER A 197 7.39 -3.14 -4.69
CA SER A 197 6.50 -2.95 -3.55
C SER A 197 6.24 -4.23 -2.76
N THR A 198 5.75 -4.01 -1.55
CA THR A 198 5.30 -5.05 -0.64
C THR A 198 3.92 -4.66 -0.13
N GLN A 199 3.02 -5.64 -0.09
CA GLN A 199 1.69 -5.47 0.47
C GLN A 199 1.69 -5.92 1.93
N ILE A 200 0.97 -5.19 2.76
CA ILE A 200 0.73 -5.48 4.16
C ILE A 200 -0.78 -5.54 4.35
N ASP A 201 -1.24 -6.64 4.93
CA ASP A 201 -2.63 -6.86 5.29
C ASP A 201 -2.73 -7.10 6.79
N VAL A 202 -3.38 -6.15 7.48
CA VAL A 202 -3.58 -6.18 8.92
C VAL A 202 -4.99 -6.68 9.21
N ILE A 203 -5.12 -7.69 10.06
CA ILE A 203 -6.40 -8.32 10.39
C ILE A 203 -6.58 -8.30 11.91
N ILE A 204 -7.64 -7.67 12.38
CA ILE A 204 -8.04 -7.69 13.79
C ILE A 204 -9.11 -8.76 13.95
N ASN A 205 -8.77 -9.90 14.55
CA ASN A 205 -9.63 -11.08 14.58
C ASN A 205 -9.94 -11.50 16.03
N ASN A 206 -11.23 -11.43 16.40
CA ASN A 206 -11.76 -11.74 17.72
C ASN A 206 -11.01 -11.04 18.86
N PHE A 207 -10.55 -9.81 18.64
CA PHE A 207 -9.78 -9.05 19.62
C PHE A 207 -10.70 -8.38 20.64
N GLU A 208 -10.39 -8.52 21.92
CA GLU A 208 -11.25 -8.09 23.01
C GLU A 208 -11.33 -6.55 23.12
N THR A 209 -12.56 -6.04 23.18
CA THR A 209 -12.85 -4.61 23.25
C THR A 209 -13.03 -4.14 24.69
N SER A 210 -12.41 -3.01 25.05
CA SER A 210 -12.59 -2.35 26.34
C SER A 210 -13.87 -1.51 26.42
N PHE A 211 -14.40 -1.07 25.28
CA PHE A 211 -15.61 -0.26 25.23
C PHE A 211 -16.77 -0.97 24.54
N LYS A 212 -17.98 -0.45 24.74
CA LYS A 212 -19.18 -0.98 24.07
C LYS A 212 -19.19 -0.63 22.58
N ASN A 213 -18.78 0.58 22.24
CA ASN A 213 -18.77 1.14 20.89
C ASN A 213 -17.33 1.26 20.37
N SER A 214 -16.55 0.19 20.53
CA SER A 214 -15.13 0.21 20.17
C SER A 214 -14.93 0.23 18.66
N ARG A 215 -14.07 1.14 18.24
CA ARG A 215 -13.46 1.17 16.91
C ARG A 215 -11.94 1.10 17.05
N PHE A 216 -11.30 0.58 16.01
CA PHE A 216 -9.85 0.44 15.98
C PHE A 216 -9.20 1.37 14.95
N GLY A 217 -7.94 1.66 15.16
CA GLY A 217 -7.08 2.35 14.21
C GLY A 217 -5.61 2.08 14.47
N PHE A 218 -4.76 2.60 13.60
CA PHE A 218 -3.32 2.41 13.63
C PHE A 218 -2.62 3.76 13.45
N GLU A 219 -1.56 4.00 14.23
CA GLU A 219 -0.61 5.09 13.99
C GLU A 219 0.60 4.48 13.26
N LEU A 220 0.81 4.87 12.01
CA LEU A 220 2.03 4.56 11.28
C LEU A 220 3.05 5.68 11.50
N LEU A 221 4.22 5.33 12.01
CA LEU A 221 5.37 6.24 12.10
C LEU A 221 6.31 5.92 10.93
N THR A 222 6.45 6.84 9.99
CA THR A 222 7.28 6.68 8.79
C THR A 222 8.57 7.45 8.93
N VAL A 223 9.67 6.86 8.48
CA VAL A 223 11.01 7.46 8.45
C VAL A 223 11.57 7.38 7.04
N SER A 224 12.24 8.43 6.59
CA SER A 224 13.03 8.40 5.37
C SER A 224 14.32 9.21 5.50
N GLN A 225 15.25 8.94 4.60
CA GLN A 225 16.46 9.76 4.44
C GLN A 225 16.21 11.15 3.83
N SER A 226 14.95 11.53 3.59
CA SER A 226 14.61 12.82 3.01
C SER A 226 14.83 13.94 4.03
N ASN A 227 15.06 15.17 3.55
CA ASN A 227 15.26 16.33 4.41
C ASN A 227 14.08 16.55 5.38
N LYS A 228 14.38 16.76 6.67
CA LYS A 228 13.41 16.99 7.75
C LYS A 228 12.46 18.17 7.55
N ASN A 229 12.85 19.15 6.72
CA ASN A 229 12.04 20.34 6.41
C ASN A 229 10.98 20.08 5.34
N LEU A 230 11.02 18.92 4.68
CA LEU A 230 10.00 18.49 3.74
C LEU A 230 8.87 17.79 4.48
N SER A 231 7.73 17.62 3.80
CA SER A 231 6.60 16.85 4.32
C SER A 231 6.18 15.82 3.29
N MET A 232 5.76 14.66 3.77
CA MET A 232 4.99 13.71 2.98
C MET A 232 3.69 14.35 2.50
N ILE A 233 3.23 13.91 1.33
CA ILE A 233 2.05 14.45 0.65
C ILE A 233 1.06 13.31 0.43
N ILE A 234 -0.20 13.53 0.80
CA ILE A 234 -1.29 12.60 0.50
C ILE A 234 -1.95 13.04 -0.81
N ASP A 235 -2.02 12.12 -1.76
CA ASP A 235 -2.70 12.28 -3.04
C ASP A 235 -3.85 11.27 -3.12
N THR A 236 -5.07 11.76 -3.24
CA THR A 236 -6.27 10.93 -3.35
C THR A 236 -6.72 10.92 -4.79
N LYS A 237 -6.61 9.75 -5.43
CA LYS A 237 -7.03 9.54 -6.81
C LYS A 237 -8.35 8.80 -6.85
N LYS A 238 -9.25 9.24 -7.73
CA LYS A 238 -10.43 8.47 -8.10
C LYS A 238 -10.07 7.53 -9.27
N SER A 239 -10.24 6.23 -9.07
CA SER A 239 -10.21 5.24 -10.13
C SER A 239 -11.63 5.14 -10.73
N ILE A 240 -11.72 5.14 -12.05
CA ILE A 240 -12.99 4.90 -12.75
C ILE A 240 -13.18 3.40 -12.98
N ASP A 241 -12.11 2.62 -12.84
CA ASP A 241 -12.12 1.18 -13.06
C ASP A 241 -12.56 0.46 -11.78
N ASP A 242 -13.64 -0.32 -11.89
CA ASP A 242 -14.19 -1.15 -10.82
C ASP A 242 -14.01 -2.65 -11.08
N GLU A 243 -13.25 -3.03 -12.12
CA GLU A 243 -13.02 -4.42 -12.53
C GLU A 243 -12.49 -5.29 -11.37
N TYR A 244 -11.52 -4.76 -10.62
CA TYR A 244 -10.85 -5.49 -9.54
C TYR A 244 -11.35 -5.10 -8.15
N SER A 245 -12.12 -4.02 -8.00
CA SER A 245 -12.57 -3.55 -6.68
C SER A 245 -13.95 -2.89 -6.77
N PRO A 246 -15.01 -3.68 -6.96
CA PRO A 246 -16.33 -3.11 -7.17
C PRO A 246 -16.78 -2.29 -5.95
N GLY A 247 -17.29 -1.08 -6.21
CA GLY A 247 -17.75 -0.15 -5.18
C GLY A 247 -16.65 0.68 -4.49
N VAL A 248 -15.37 0.40 -4.73
CA VAL A 248 -14.25 1.17 -4.16
C VAL A 248 -13.49 1.86 -5.28
N MET A 249 -13.86 3.12 -5.55
CA MET A 249 -13.33 3.91 -6.68
C MET A 249 -12.25 4.91 -6.24
N THR A 250 -11.63 4.72 -5.09
CA THR A 250 -10.66 5.67 -4.53
C THR A 250 -9.40 4.94 -4.07
N VAL A 251 -8.25 5.55 -4.37
CA VAL A 251 -6.94 5.09 -3.93
C VAL A 251 -6.22 6.29 -3.30
N ILE A 252 -5.78 6.12 -2.06
CA ILE A 252 -5.03 7.12 -1.31
C ILE A 252 -3.56 6.76 -1.38
N SER A 253 -2.72 7.71 -1.77
CA SER A 253 -1.27 7.53 -1.89
C SER A 253 -0.54 8.57 -1.05
N MET A 254 0.08 8.14 0.04
CA MET A 254 1.04 8.94 0.79
C MET A 254 2.41 8.80 0.13
N LYS A 255 2.92 9.90 -0.44
CA LYS A 255 4.21 9.94 -1.15
C LYS A 255 5.24 10.61 -0.28
N LEU A 256 6.42 10.02 -0.21
CA LEU A 256 7.57 10.64 0.44
C LEU A 256 8.13 11.77 -0.44
N PRO A 257 8.64 12.84 0.17
CA PRO A 257 9.10 13.99 -0.59
C PRO A 257 10.34 13.67 -1.40
N GLU A 258 10.36 14.26 -2.60
CA GLU A 258 11.43 14.17 -3.58
C GLU A 258 12.61 15.03 -3.11
N ASP A 259 13.81 14.46 -3.09
CA ASP A 259 15.01 15.26 -2.90
C ASP A 259 15.33 15.97 -4.22
N ARG A 260 15.64 17.27 -4.18
CA ARG A 260 15.68 18.17 -5.36
C ARG A 260 16.64 17.72 -6.46
N ASN A 261 17.55 16.79 -6.16
CA ASN A 261 18.57 16.28 -7.07
C ASN A 261 18.23 14.90 -7.67
N LYS A 262 17.13 14.24 -7.28
CA LYS A 262 16.77 12.90 -7.77
C LYS A 262 15.26 12.79 -7.96
N THR A 263 14.81 12.85 -9.21
CA THR A 263 13.38 12.93 -9.53
C THR A 263 12.61 11.61 -9.41
N ASN A 264 13.31 10.48 -9.23
CA ASN A 264 12.72 9.14 -9.23
C ASN A 264 12.84 8.38 -7.91
N ASP A 265 13.59 8.89 -6.93
CA ASP A 265 13.94 8.16 -5.70
C ASP A 265 13.00 8.54 -4.55
N LYS A 266 11.75 8.04 -4.59
CA LYS A 266 10.77 8.27 -3.52
C LYS A 266 10.10 6.98 -3.07
N GLY A 267 9.87 6.87 -1.78
CA GLY A 267 9.01 5.85 -1.19
C GLY A 267 7.55 6.29 -1.26
N TYR A 268 6.65 5.33 -1.17
CA TYR A 268 5.23 5.61 -1.03
C TYR A 268 4.55 4.55 -0.15
N ILE A 269 3.41 4.94 0.41
CA ILE A 269 2.43 4.05 1.02
C ILE A 269 1.07 4.32 0.36
N GLN A 270 0.39 3.27 -0.10
CA GLN A 270 -0.86 3.37 -0.86
C GLN A 270 -1.91 2.40 -0.32
N TRP A 271 -3.15 2.84 -0.16
CA TRP A 271 -4.26 1.99 0.25
C TRP A 271 -5.58 2.45 -0.38
N ARG A 272 -6.55 1.55 -0.41
CA ARG A 272 -7.95 1.88 -0.68
C ARG A 272 -8.64 2.19 0.66
N PRO A 273 -9.54 3.19 0.76
CA PRO A 273 -10.17 3.57 2.01
C PRO A 273 -11.29 2.60 2.43
N VAL A 274 -10.98 1.30 2.51
CA VAL A 274 -11.92 0.22 2.77
C VAL A 274 -11.35 -0.76 3.79
N SER A 275 -12.24 -1.28 4.64
CA SER A 275 -12.00 -2.36 5.58
C SER A 275 -13.11 -3.39 5.44
N TYR A 276 -12.81 -4.66 5.66
CA TYR A 276 -13.80 -5.74 5.59
C TYR A 276 -14.07 -6.31 6.97
N LEU A 277 -15.36 -6.49 7.26
CA LEU A 277 -15.88 -6.95 8.53
C LEU A 277 -16.10 -8.47 8.55
N SER A 278 -15.67 -9.20 7.51
CA SER A 278 -15.75 -10.66 7.45
C SER A 278 -14.53 -11.24 6.74
N ARG A 279 -14.24 -12.52 7.00
CA ARG A 279 -13.12 -13.24 6.36
C ARG A 279 -13.30 -13.39 4.85
N ASP A 280 -14.54 -13.51 4.40
CA ASP A 280 -14.89 -13.65 2.98
C ASP A 280 -14.74 -12.32 2.19
N ARG A 281 -14.52 -11.20 2.90
CA ARG A 281 -14.30 -9.85 2.36
C ARG A 281 -15.33 -9.43 1.31
N LEU A 282 -16.60 -9.78 1.55
CA LEU A 282 -17.71 -9.36 0.70
C LEU A 282 -17.93 -7.85 0.79
N ILE A 283 -18.30 -7.23 -0.33
CA ILE A 283 -18.63 -5.80 -0.42
C ILE A 283 -19.78 -5.44 0.53
N SER A 284 -20.76 -6.34 0.70
CA SER A 284 -21.85 -6.15 1.67
C SER A 284 -21.39 -6.08 3.13
N SER A 285 -20.16 -6.56 3.40
CA SER A 285 -19.52 -6.54 4.71
C SER A 285 -18.34 -5.57 4.77
N SER A 286 -18.29 -4.56 3.90
CA SER A 286 -17.24 -3.53 3.95
C SER A 286 -17.66 -2.30 4.74
N THR A 287 -16.68 -1.66 5.36
CA THR A 287 -16.76 -0.33 5.96
C THR A 287 -15.60 0.52 5.42
N GLU A 288 -15.54 1.81 5.72
CA GLU A 288 -14.47 2.67 5.23
C GLU A 288 -13.33 2.83 6.24
N THR A 289 -12.19 3.32 5.77
CA THR A 289 -11.09 3.77 6.64
C THR A 289 -10.94 5.28 6.56
N ILE A 290 -10.77 5.94 7.69
CA ILE A 290 -10.56 7.38 7.78
C ILE A 290 -9.08 7.63 8.10
N TYR A 291 -8.42 8.47 7.30
CA TYR A 291 -7.05 8.90 7.56
C TYR A 291 -7.03 10.34 8.09
N TYR A 292 -6.01 10.65 8.86
CA TYR A 292 -5.84 11.96 9.50
C TYR A 292 -4.64 12.72 8.94
N ASP A 293 -4.53 13.99 9.29
CA ASP A 293 -3.42 14.84 8.90
C ASP A 293 -2.07 14.26 9.36
N ILE A 294 -1.08 14.38 8.48
CA ILE A 294 0.31 13.99 8.76
C ILE A 294 0.87 14.94 9.82
N LYS A 295 1.50 14.37 10.84
CA LYS A 295 2.13 15.13 11.93
C LYS A 295 3.61 14.81 12.01
N ASN A 296 4.45 15.83 12.21
CA ASN A 296 5.87 15.61 12.47
C ASN A 296 6.06 14.86 13.80
N SER A 297 7.08 14.01 13.87
CA SER A 297 7.51 13.37 15.10
C SER A 297 8.99 13.66 15.34
N LEU A 298 9.35 13.97 16.58
CA LEU A 298 10.72 14.33 16.95
C LEU A 298 11.59 13.12 17.28
N LYS A 299 10.97 11.95 17.49
CA LYS A 299 11.68 10.76 17.96
C LYS A 299 11.24 9.53 17.21
N LEU A 300 12.23 8.73 16.86
CA LEU A 300 12.05 7.36 16.43
C LEU A 300 11.95 6.46 17.66
N ASN A 301 11.22 5.36 17.52
CA ASN A 301 11.11 4.40 18.60
C ASN A 301 12.34 3.50 18.64
N ASN A 302 13.04 3.48 19.79
CA ASN A 302 14.24 2.66 19.99
C ASN A 302 13.99 1.14 19.86
N MET A 303 12.75 0.69 20.02
CA MET A 303 12.32 -0.70 19.88
C MET A 303 11.87 -1.03 18.45
N SER A 304 12.60 -0.57 17.42
CA SER A 304 12.27 -0.84 16.02
C SER A 304 13.51 -1.07 15.16
N ILE A 305 13.35 -1.86 14.09
CA ILE A 305 14.39 -2.05 13.07
C ILE A 305 14.83 -0.72 12.43
N LEU A 306 13.94 0.28 12.37
CA LEU A 306 14.26 1.60 11.86
C LEU A 306 15.28 2.31 12.76
N TYR A 307 15.13 2.22 14.08
CA TYR A 307 16.12 2.81 15.00
C TYR A 307 17.47 2.11 14.92
N ALA A 308 17.47 0.80 14.70
CA ALA A 308 18.70 0.04 14.48
C ALA A 308 19.52 0.52 13.26
N TYR A 309 18.88 1.15 12.26
CA TYR A 309 19.54 1.72 11.09
C TYR A 309 19.75 3.26 11.17
N TYR A 310 18.70 4.01 11.52
CA TYR A 310 18.73 5.49 11.54
C TYR A 310 19.33 6.07 12.82
N GLY A 311 19.23 5.36 13.94
CA GLY A 311 19.69 5.82 15.23
C GLY A 311 18.88 7.00 15.81
N ASP A 312 19.51 7.74 16.73
CA ASP A 312 18.93 8.92 17.34
C ASP A 312 19.08 10.15 16.44
N ASP A 313 18.02 10.96 16.40
CA ASP A 313 17.93 12.19 15.62
C ASP A 313 19.06 13.18 15.95
N ASP A 314 19.51 13.21 17.22
CA ASP A 314 20.61 14.08 17.70
C ASP A 314 21.95 13.82 16.99
N GLN A 315 22.12 12.64 16.36
CA GLN A 315 23.34 12.29 15.62
C GLN A 315 23.20 12.42 14.09
N ARG A 316 21.97 12.45 13.56
CA ARG A 316 21.69 12.49 12.11
C ARG A 316 20.71 13.61 11.78
N ASN A 317 21.26 14.82 11.59
CA ASN A 317 20.54 16.09 11.49
C ASN A 317 19.48 16.26 10.37
N ASP A 318 19.24 15.28 9.50
CA ASP A 318 18.47 15.46 8.25
C ASP A 318 17.56 14.27 7.88
N ILE A 319 16.99 13.54 8.84
CA ILE A 319 15.98 12.50 8.54
C ILE A 319 14.55 13.04 8.68
N LEU A 320 13.65 12.58 7.81
CA LEU A 320 12.23 12.91 7.88
C LEU A 320 11.50 11.87 8.70
N ILE A 321 10.91 12.29 9.82
CA ILE A 321 10.07 11.45 10.68
C ILE A 321 8.70 12.08 10.80
N GLN A 322 7.68 11.43 10.26
CA GLN A 322 6.29 11.87 10.44
C GLN A 322 5.37 10.68 10.63
N LYS A 323 4.18 10.96 11.15
CA LYS A 323 3.19 9.96 11.49
C LYS A 323 1.82 10.28 10.93
N ILE A 324 1.07 9.23 10.66
CA ILE A 324 -0.31 9.29 10.19
C ILE A 324 -1.15 8.30 10.99
N ASN A 325 -2.37 8.70 11.34
CA ASN A 325 -3.36 7.82 11.92
C ASN A 325 -4.34 7.37 10.84
N VAL A 326 -4.74 6.11 10.89
CA VAL A 326 -5.83 5.55 10.08
C VAL A 326 -6.77 4.79 11.00
N THR A 327 -8.04 5.16 11.02
CA THR A 327 -9.09 4.47 11.80
C THR A 327 -10.01 3.68 10.89
N ILE A 328 -10.63 2.66 11.45
CA ILE A 328 -11.53 1.75 10.77
C ILE A 328 -12.95 2.03 11.22
N GLY A 329 -13.80 2.27 10.22
CA GLY A 329 -15.24 2.29 10.35
C GLY A 329 -15.88 3.66 10.24
N VAL A 330 -17.17 3.66 9.96
CA VAL A 330 -18.00 4.83 9.71
C VAL A 330 -19.34 4.71 10.42
N HIS A 331 -20.10 5.80 10.42
CA HIS A 331 -21.46 5.85 10.96
C HIS A 331 -22.33 4.67 10.50
N ASN A 332 -23.06 4.05 11.44
CA ASN A 332 -23.98 2.93 11.25
C ASN A 332 -23.37 1.59 10.75
N ASP A 333 -22.08 1.36 10.92
CA ASP A 333 -21.46 0.06 10.59
C ASP A 333 -21.55 -1.00 11.72
N GLY A 334 -22.12 -0.63 12.87
CA GLY A 334 -22.31 -1.51 14.02
C GLY A 334 -21.08 -1.68 14.92
N PHE A 335 -20.02 -0.87 14.71
CA PHE A 335 -18.75 -0.94 15.44
C PHE A 335 -18.02 -2.28 15.28
N TYR A 336 -16.81 -2.39 15.85
CA TYR A 336 -16.03 -3.63 15.78
C TYR A 336 -16.78 -4.84 16.37
N ARG A 337 -17.55 -4.61 17.45
CA ARG A 337 -18.21 -5.66 18.23
C ARG A 337 -19.25 -6.46 17.45
N ASN A 338 -19.80 -5.90 16.37
CA ASN A 338 -20.80 -6.58 15.55
C ASN A 338 -20.20 -7.78 14.80
N SER A 339 -19.00 -7.62 14.24
CA SER A 339 -18.31 -8.70 13.50
C SER A 339 -17.19 -9.37 14.29
N ASN A 340 -16.59 -8.67 15.25
CA ASN A 340 -15.30 -9.00 15.86
C ASN A 340 -14.21 -9.27 14.81
N TYR A 341 -14.30 -8.58 13.68
CA TYR A 341 -13.40 -8.75 12.55
C TYR A 341 -13.24 -7.44 11.78
N SER A 342 -12.01 -7.08 11.44
CA SER A 342 -11.69 -5.91 10.63
C SER A 342 -10.39 -6.12 9.89
N THR A 343 -10.24 -5.49 8.73
CA THR A 343 -9.04 -5.62 7.91
C THR A 343 -8.57 -4.26 7.43
N TRP A 344 -7.26 -4.10 7.25
CA TRP A 344 -6.72 -2.95 6.56
C TRP A 344 -5.53 -3.36 5.72
N THR A 345 -5.64 -3.16 4.42
CA THR A 345 -4.63 -3.55 3.44
C THR A 345 -4.00 -2.32 2.83
N PHE A 346 -2.67 -2.27 2.81
CA PHE A 346 -1.91 -1.19 2.19
C PHE A 346 -0.63 -1.72 1.54
N ILE A 347 -0.07 -0.97 0.60
CA ILE A 347 1.17 -1.27 -0.09
C ILE A 347 2.21 -0.23 0.30
N ALA A 348 3.44 -0.66 0.54
CA ALA A 348 4.60 0.23 0.64
C ALA A 348 5.60 -0.12 -0.47
N GLY A 349 6.19 0.88 -1.12
CA GLY A 349 7.12 0.61 -2.22
C GLY A 349 8.06 1.75 -2.55
N TYR A 350 8.97 1.46 -3.47
CA TYR A 350 9.94 2.40 -4.03
C TYR A 350 9.56 2.82 -5.45
N GLY A 351 9.78 4.09 -5.78
CA GLY A 351 9.46 4.71 -7.05
C GLY A 351 8.10 5.42 -7.03
N SER A 352 7.43 5.45 -8.19
CA SER A 352 6.08 6.03 -8.27
C SER A 352 5.03 5.01 -7.88
N PRO A 353 3.99 5.39 -7.10
CA PRO A 353 2.86 4.51 -6.82
C PRO A 353 2.25 4.00 -8.12
N PRO A 354 1.98 2.69 -8.25
CA PRO A 354 1.33 2.15 -9.43
C PRO A 354 -0.04 2.81 -9.62
N VAL A 355 -0.39 3.04 -10.88
CA VAL A 355 -1.66 3.64 -11.28
C VAL A 355 -2.41 2.60 -12.08
N GLU A 356 -3.65 2.34 -11.66
CA GLU A 356 -4.53 1.42 -12.35
C GLU A 356 -4.85 1.92 -13.76
N GLN A 357 -4.87 0.99 -14.70
CA GLN A 357 -5.27 1.19 -16.08
C GLN A 357 -6.32 0.15 -16.41
N PHE A 358 -7.25 0.52 -17.29
CA PHE A 358 -8.25 -0.42 -17.80
C PHE A 358 -7.58 -1.67 -18.36
N SER A 359 -8.14 -2.84 -18.07
CA SER A 359 -7.67 -4.07 -18.69
C SER A 359 -7.81 -4.00 -20.20
N ASN A 360 -6.97 -4.77 -20.90
CA ASN A 360 -7.07 -4.93 -22.35
C ASN A 360 -8.47 -5.41 -22.77
N PHE A 361 -9.17 -6.16 -21.92
CA PHE A 361 -10.53 -6.62 -22.15
C PHE A 361 -11.54 -5.46 -22.11
N VAL A 362 -11.49 -4.62 -21.07
CA VAL A 362 -12.36 -3.43 -20.96
C VAL A 362 -12.10 -2.47 -22.11
N ILE A 363 -10.82 -2.20 -22.43
CA ILE A 363 -10.44 -1.38 -23.59
C ILE A 363 -11.04 -1.95 -24.88
N MET A 364 -10.97 -3.27 -25.09
CA MET A 364 -11.55 -3.92 -26.25
C MET A 364 -13.08 -3.73 -26.33
N ILE A 365 -13.81 -3.87 -25.22
CA ILE A 365 -15.25 -3.63 -25.16
C ILE A 365 -15.58 -2.18 -25.50
N ILE A 366 -14.84 -1.21 -24.95
CA ILE A 366 -15.02 0.21 -25.23
C ILE A 366 -14.81 0.49 -26.72
N ILE A 367 -13.76 -0.06 -27.31
CA ILE A 367 -13.46 0.13 -28.73
C ILE A 367 -14.55 -0.49 -29.62
N ILE A 368 -15.04 -1.69 -29.32
CA ILE A 368 -16.11 -2.32 -30.10
C ILE A 368 -17.43 -1.55 -29.93
N GLY A 369 -17.79 -1.24 -28.69
CA GLY A 369 -19.04 -0.58 -28.31
C GLY A 369 -19.16 0.84 -28.86
N MET A 370 -18.08 1.62 -28.86
CA MET A 370 -18.07 2.99 -29.40
C MET A 370 -17.66 3.03 -30.88
N GLY A 371 -16.77 2.15 -31.31
CA GLY A 371 -16.24 2.15 -32.67
C GLY A 371 -17.30 1.80 -33.72
N LEU A 372 -18.15 0.82 -33.44
CA LEU A 372 -19.17 0.37 -34.39
C LEU A 372 -20.24 1.47 -34.67
N PRO A 373 -20.81 2.15 -33.66
CA PRO A 373 -21.68 3.31 -33.89
C PRO A 373 -21.03 4.44 -34.70
N ILE A 374 -19.77 4.78 -34.41
CA ILE A 374 -19.04 5.84 -35.13
C ILE A 374 -18.87 5.47 -36.62
N ILE A 375 -18.52 4.21 -36.91
CA ILE A 375 -18.38 3.73 -38.30
C ILE A 375 -19.72 3.83 -39.04
N ILE A 376 -20.83 3.43 -38.40
CA ILE A 376 -22.17 3.53 -39.00
C ILE A 376 -22.54 4.98 -39.28
N LEU A 377 -22.29 5.90 -38.32
CA LEU A 377 -22.53 7.33 -38.51
C LEU A 377 -21.71 7.91 -39.65
N PHE A 378 -20.44 7.50 -39.77
CA PHE A 378 -19.55 7.98 -40.83
C PHE A 378 -19.99 7.49 -42.21
N ILE A 379 -20.36 6.21 -42.34
CA ILE A 379 -20.90 5.65 -43.59
C ILE A 379 -22.22 6.35 -43.95
N GLY A 380 -23.11 6.57 -42.98
CA GLY A 380 -24.37 7.30 -43.19
C GLY A 380 -24.16 8.75 -43.64
N ALA A 381 -23.22 9.46 -43.01
CA ALA A 381 -22.86 10.82 -43.39
C ALA A 381 -22.24 10.90 -44.79
N LEU A 382 -21.33 9.97 -45.13
CA LEU A 382 -20.73 9.87 -46.44
C LEU A 382 -21.78 9.59 -47.52
N TYR A 383 -22.69 8.65 -47.26
CA TYR A 383 -23.80 8.32 -48.15
C TYR A 383 -24.71 9.53 -48.40
N MET A 384 -25.09 10.25 -47.35
CA MET A 384 -25.88 11.47 -47.45
C MET A 384 -25.17 12.58 -48.23
N ALA A 385 -23.86 12.78 -48.00
CA ALA A 385 -23.06 13.77 -48.71
C ALA A 385 -23.01 13.46 -50.22
N ILE A 386 -22.68 12.21 -50.59
CA ILE A 386 -22.67 11.76 -51.98
C ILE A 386 -24.03 12.00 -52.63
N ARG A 387 -25.12 11.63 -51.95
CA ARG A 387 -26.48 11.83 -52.46
C ARG A 387 -26.83 13.32 -52.66
N LYS A 388 -26.33 14.21 -51.81
CA LYS A 388 -26.59 15.66 -51.91
C LYS A 388 -25.80 16.30 -53.05
N PHE A 389 -24.55 15.88 -53.28
CA PHE A 389 -23.73 16.34 -54.41
C PHE A 389 -24.18 15.75 -55.75
N ALA A 390 -24.83 14.59 -55.75
CA ALA A 390 -25.40 13.96 -56.95
C ALA A 390 -26.77 14.53 -57.38
N ARG A 391 -27.31 15.56 -56.71
CA ARG A 391 -28.52 16.26 -57.18
C ARG A 391 -28.16 17.24 -58.32
N PRO A 392 -28.78 17.13 -59.51
CA PRO A 392 -28.61 18.12 -60.57
C PRO A 392 -29.08 19.51 -60.11
N LEU A 393 -28.41 20.57 -60.57
CA LEU A 393 -28.87 21.96 -60.41
C LEU A 393 -30.31 22.09 -60.98
N PRO A 394 -31.20 22.88 -60.36
CA PRO A 394 -32.51 23.13 -60.95
C PRO A 394 -32.33 23.89 -62.26
N ASP A 395 -32.93 23.40 -63.34
CA ASP A 395 -33.01 24.10 -64.62
C ASP A 395 -33.78 25.42 -64.43
N ASN A 396 -33.06 26.55 -64.42
CA ASN A 396 -33.65 27.88 -64.59
C ASN A 396 -34.07 28.05 -66.07
N ASN A 397 -35.14 27.36 -66.48
CA ASN A 397 -35.84 27.71 -67.71
C ASN A 397 -36.79 28.87 -67.43
N PHE A 398 -36.27 30.10 -67.52
CA PHE A 398 -37.12 31.26 -67.82
C PHE A 398 -37.63 31.08 -69.25
N THR A 399 -38.87 30.63 -69.38
CA THR A 399 -39.64 30.66 -70.61
C THR A 399 -39.93 32.11 -70.98
N ASN A 400 -39.27 32.62 -72.03
CA ASN A 400 -39.78 33.73 -72.82
C ASN A 400 -40.97 33.20 -73.64
N PHE A 401 -42.19 33.59 -73.27
CA PHE A 401 -43.33 33.61 -74.18
C PHE A 401 -43.50 35.04 -74.70
N GLN A 402 -43.34 35.16 -76.02
CA GLN A 402 -43.74 36.25 -76.93
C GLN A 402 -43.31 37.69 -76.64
#